data_AF-A0A495UC20-F1
#
_entry.id   AF-A0A495UC20-F1
#
_cell.length_a   1.000
_cell.length_b   1.000
_cell.length_c   1.000
_cell.angle_alpha   90.00
_cell.angle_beta   90.00
_cell.angle_gamma   90.00
#
_symmetry.space_group_name_H-M   'P 1'
#
loop_
_entity.id
_entity.type
_entity.pdbx_description
1 polymer ?
#
loop_
_entity_poly.entity_id
_entity_poly.type
_entity_poly.pdbx_seq_one_letter_code
_entity_poly.pdbx_strand_id
1 'polypeptide(L)'
;MTQTKSAEKKRSSKTGRKAAEAKAKKALARAEKSVRKARKAVKTSSRKLRAKAAELTKTAEKLTAKHAAAAREVQTAKAAVAVTEPAAVLVTPPLPAAEPAAPTLVELRGRAKDLGVAGYSRMNKAALIEAVESAPTR
;
A
#
# COMPACT_ATOMS: atom_id res chain seq x y z
N MET A 1 12.80 83.98 -1.43
CA MET A 1 11.83 83.14 -0.71
C MET A 1 11.71 81.75 -1.35
N THR A 2 12.67 80.83 -1.19
CA THR A 2 12.43 79.42 -1.59
C THR A 2 13.50 78.48 -1.01
N GLN A 3 13.23 77.90 0.16
CA GLN A 3 13.92 76.70 0.66
C GLN A 3 12.98 75.84 1.51
N THR A 4 12.11 75.03 0.90
CA THR A 4 11.30 74.04 1.65
C THR A 4 11.13 72.67 0.97
N LYS A 5 11.38 72.54 -0.34
CA LYS A 5 11.10 71.28 -1.07
C LYS A 5 12.01 70.08 -0.68
N SER A 6 13.18 70.32 -0.09
CA SER A 6 14.17 69.26 0.19
C SER A 6 13.89 68.45 1.45
N ALA A 7 13.20 69.02 2.44
CA ALA A 7 12.94 68.37 3.72
C ALA A 7 11.78 67.34 3.64
N GLU A 8 10.83 67.58 2.76
CA GLU A 8 9.61 66.76 2.62
C GLU A 8 9.89 65.42 1.94
N LYS A 9 10.78 65.41 0.94
CA LYS A 9 11.19 64.20 0.21
C LYS A 9 12.03 63.21 1.05
N LYS A 10 12.71 63.69 2.09
CA LYS A 10 13.47 62.83 3.04
C LYS A 10 12.59 62.21 4.14
N ARG A 11 11.44 62.81 4.47
CA ARG A 11 10.53 62.28 5.51
C ARG A 11 9.66 61.13 4.99
N SER A 12 9.22 61.18 3.74
CA SER A 12 8.41 60.12 3.10
C SER A 12 9.17 58.80 2.85
N SER A 13 10.48 58.86 2.58
CA SER A 13 11.30 57.65 2.39
C SER A 13 11.59 56.90 3.69
N LYS A 14 11.64 57.61 4.83
CA LYS A 14 11.89 57.02 6.17
C LYS A 14 10.66 56.30 6.72
N THR A 15 9.45 56.81 6.48
CA THR A 15 8.18 56.13 6.83
C THR A 15 7.93 54.92 5.94
N GLY A 16 8.24 55.00 4.64
CA GLY A 16 8.17 53.86 3.72
C GLY A 16 9.06 52.68 4.14
N ARG A 17 10.30 52.95 4.59
CA ARG A 17 11.21 51.90 5.11
C ARG A 17 10.66 51.20 6.34
N LYS A 18 10.10 51.92 7.33
CA LYS A 18 9.50 51.30 8.52
C LYS A 18 8.31 50.42 8.18
N ALA A 19 7.46 50.85 7.25
CA ALA A 19 6.32 50.05 6.79
C ALA A 19 6.77 48.79 6.05
N ALA A 20 7.81 48.88 5.22
CA ALA A 20 8.42 47.73 4.55
C ALA A 20 9.02 46.74 5.55
N GLU A 21 9.72 47.23 6.58
CA GLU A 21 10.30 46.39 7.64
C GLU A 21 9.21 45.66 8.44
N ALA A 22 8.11 46.34 8.80
CA ALA A 22 6.99 45.72 9.48
C ALA A 22 6.30 44.64 8.61
N LYS A 23 6.16 44.88 7.30
CA LYS A 23 5.66 43.89 6.33
C LYS A 23 6.61 42.70 6.23
N ALA A 24 7.92 42.93 6.18
CA ALA A 24 8.93 41.87 6.16
C ALA A 24 8.89 41.01 7.43
N LYS A 25 8.82 41.63 8.62
CA LYS A 25 8.67 40.92 9.90
C LYS A 25 7.39 40.07 9.94
N LYS A 26 6.27 40.61 9.46
CA LYS A 26 5.00 39.86 9.36
C LYS A 26 5.11 38.69 8.36
N ALA A 27 5.78 38.88 7.22
CA ALA A 27 6.02 37.84 6.24
C ALA A 27 6.88 36.71 6.82
N LEU A 28 7.98 37.04 7.50
CA LEU A 28 8.83 36.07 8.20
C LEU A 28 8.05 35.29 9.25
N ALA A 29 7.28 35.97 10.12
CA ALA A 29 6.46 35.30 11.13
C ALA A 29 5.41 34.36 10.51
N ARG A 30 4.84 34.70 9.35
CA ARG A 30 3.93 33.82 8.61
C ARG A 30 4.67 32.61 8.03
N ALA A 31 5.84 32.81 7.43
CA ALA A 31 6.67 31.74 6.91
C ALA A 31 7.09 30.75 8.01
N GLU A 32 7.55 31.24 9.16
CA GLU A 32 7.91 30.40 10.31
C GLU A 32 6.73 29.59 10.83
N LYS A 33 5.54 30.19 10.93
CA LYS A 33 4.31 29.47 11.32
C LYS A 33 4.00 28.34 10.34
N SER A 34 4.11 28.59 9.04
CA SER A 34 3.90 27.56 8.00
C SER A 34 4.93 26.43 8.11
N VAL A 35 6.22 26.75 8.30
CA VAL A 35 7.27 25.74 8.48
C VAL A 35 7.03 24.91 9.74
N ARG A 36 6.65 25.53 10.86
CA ARG A 36 6.32 24.81 12.10
C ARG A 36 5.13 23.87 11.91
N LYS A 37 4.08 24.30 11.20
CA LYS A 37 2.92 23.44 10.87
C LYS A 37 3.34 22.27 10.00
N ALA A 38 4.12 22.50 8.95
CA ALA A 38 4.63 21.45 8.08
C ALA A 38 5.48 20.43 8.85
N ARG A 39 6.42 20.89 9.69
CA ARG A 39 7.23 20.01 10.55
C ARG A 39 6.38 19.18 11.51
N LYS A 40 5.34 19.76 12.11
CA LYS A 40 4.40 19.01 12.97
C LYS A 40 3.64 17.95 12.18
N ALA A 41 3.17 18.26 10.97
CA ALA A 41 2.48 17.30 10.10
C ALA A 41 3.40 16.14 9.67
N VAL A 42 4.66 16.43 9.32
CA VAL A 42 5.65 15.40 9.02
C VAL A 42 5.92 14.53 10.25
N LYS A 43 6.07 15.13 11.43
CA LYS A 43 6.30 14.38 12.68
C LYS A 43 5.12 13.46 13.02
N THR A 44 3.87 13.94 12.89
CA THR A 44 2.69 13.11 13.16
C THR A 44 2.53 12.00 12.12
N SER A 45 2.77 12.29 10.84
CA SER A 45 2.78 11.28 9.78
C SER A 45 3.84 10.21 10.04
N SER A 46 5.09 10.60 10.30
CA SER A 46 6.19 9.68 10.62
C SER A 46 5.88 8.83 11.86
N ARG A 47 5.27 9.42 12.91
CA ARG A 47 4.84 8.66 14.10
C ARG A 47 3.78 7.61 13.75
N LYS A 48 2.75 7.97 12.96
CA LYS A 48 1.71 7.02 12.52
C LYS A 48 2.31 5.89 11.70
N LEU A 49 3.23 6.18 10.79
CA LEU A 49 3.92 5.17 9.99
C LEU A 49 4.76 4.22 10.85
N ARG A 50 5.49 4.75 11.83
CA ARG A 50 6.24 3.90 12.79
C ARG A 50 5.33 3.01 13.63
N ALA A 51 4.19 3.54 14.09
CA ALA A 51 3.21 2.75 14.83
C ALA A 51 2.66 1.59 13.98
N LYS A 52 2.26 1.87 12.73
CA LYS A 52 1.83 0.83 11.78
C LYS A 52 2.92 -0.20 11.49
N ALA A 53 4.16 0.25 11.30
CA ALA A 53 5.29 -0.66 11.09
C ALA A 53 5.48 -1.59 12.29
N ALA A 54 5.41 -1.07 13.52
CA ALA A 54 5.51 -1.87 14.74
C ALA A 54 4.33 -2.85 14.93
N GLU A 55 3.12 -2.50 14.49
CA GLU A 55 1.99 -3.43 14.47
C GLU A 55 2.22 -4.55 13.44
N LEU A 56 2.65 -4.20 12.23
CA LEU A 56 2.94 -5.18 11.18
C LEU A 56 4.04 -6.15 11.61
N THR A 57 5.14 -5.69 12.22
CA THR A 57 6.19 -6.57 12.73
C THR A 57 5.65 -7.53 13.78
N LYS A 58 4.85 -7.05 14.74
CA LYS A 58 4.18 -7.93 15.73
C LYS A 58 3.28 -8.96 15.08
N THR A 59 2.54 -8.59 14.02
CA THR A 59 1.70 -9.56 13.30
C THR A 59 2.54 -10.58 12.54
N ALA A 60 3.64 -10.16 11.93
CA ALA A 60 4.56 -11.04 11.23
C ALA A 60 5.24 -12.03 12.20
N GLU A 61 5.71 -11.56 13.36
CA GLU A 61 6.25 -12.42 14.43
C GLU A 61 5.23 -13.48 14.89
N LYS A 62 3.97 -13.09 15.07
CA LYS A 62 2.92 -14.05 15.44
C LYS A 62 2.64 -15.07 14.34
N LEU A 63 2.56 -14.63 13.08
CA LEU A 63 2.32 -15.54 11.95
C LEU A 63 3.50 -16.48 11.75
N THR A 64 4.72 -15.98 11.80
CA THR A 64 5.94 -16.81 11.70
C THR A 64 6.01 -17.84 12.81
N ALA A 65 5.69 -17.48 14.06
CA ALA A 65 5.58 -18.44 15.17
C ALA A 65 4.52 -19.52 14.92
N LYS A 66 3.33 -19.14 14.43
CA LYS A 66 2.27 -20.10 14.06
C LYS A 66 2.70 -21.03 12.94
N HIS A 67 3.35 -20.51 11.90
CA HIS A 67 3.86 -21.31 10.80
C HIS A 67 4.96 -22.27 11.26
N ALA A 68 5.85 -21.83 12.14
CA ALA A 68 6.87 -22.70 12.73
C ALA A 68 6.26 -23.84 13.57
N ALA A 69 5.21 -23.55 14.35
CA ALA A 69 4.49 -24.56 15.12
C ALA A 69 3.78 -25.57 14.20
N ALA A 70 3.02 -25.09 13.21
CA ALA A 70 2.35 -25.96 12.24
C ALA A 70 3.35 -26.80 11.43
N ALA A 71 4.49 -26.24 11.05
CA ALA A 71 5.54 -26.98 10.36
C ALA A 71 6.09 -28.12 11.23
N ARG A 72 6.26 -27.91 12.54
CA ARG A 72 6.67 -28.95 13.49
C ARG A 72 5.62 -30.05 13.62
N GLU A 73 4.33 -29.70 13.72
CA GLU A 73 3.24 -30.68 13.78
C GLU A 73 3.15 -31.53 12.50
N VAL A 74 3.33 -30.92 11.33
CA VAL A 74 3.36 -31.68 10.07
C VAL A 74 4.58 -32.59 10.01
N GLN A 75 5.74 -32.16 10.52
CA GLN A 75 6.94 -33.00 10.58
C GLN A 75 6.78 -34.17 11.56
N THR A 76 6.18 -33.95 12.73
CA THR A 76 5.91 -35.03 13.69
C THR A 76 4.84 -35.99 13.18
N ALA A 77 3.79 -35.51 12.52
CA ALA A 77 2.79 -36.37 11.89
C ALA A 77 3.39 -37.21 10.75
N LYS A 78 4.24 -36.61 9.90
CA LYS A 78 4.97 -37.36 8.86
C LYS A 78 5.92 -38.41 9.46
N ALA A 79 6.61 -38.08 10.54
CA ALA A 79 7.49 -39.02 11.23
C ALA A 79 6.71 -40.16 11.91
N ALA A 80 5.53 -39.87 12.48
CA ALA A 80 4.68 -40.89 13.10
C ALA A 80 4.10 -41.87 12.06
N VAL A 81 3.69 -41.39 10.88
CA VAL A 81 3.23 -42.25 9.78
C VAL A 81 4.38 -43.13 9.24
N ALA A 82 5.63 -42.64 9.27
CA ALA A 82 6.79 -43.41 8.83
C ALA A 82 7.21 -44.52 9.82
N VAL A 83 6.77 -44.48 11.09
CA VAL A 83 7.11 -45.51 12.11
C VAL A 83 6.04 -46.61 12.19
N THR A 84 4.85 -46.43 11.62
CA THR A 84 3.75 -47.41 11.62
C THR A 84 3.54 -48.15 10.28
N GLU A 85 4.47 -48.09 9.33
CA GLU A 85 4.44 -48.95 8.14
C GLU A 85 5.24 -50.24 8.37
N PRO A 86 4.60 -51.42 8.57
CA PRO A 86 5.27 -52.68 8.30
C PRO A 86 5.48 -52.78 6.79
N ALA A 87 6.67 -53.23 6.40
CA ALA A 87 7.04 -53.52 5.02
C ALA A 87 5.99 -54.43 4.34
N ALA A 88 5.09 -53.84 3.55
CA ALA A 88 4.12 -54.54 2.72
C ALA A 88 4.22 -54.00 1.30
N VAL A 89 5.04 -54.70 0.51
CA VAL A 89 4.83 -55.09 -0.89
C VAL A 89 3.76 -54.31 -1.67
N LEU A 90 4.24 -53.60 -2.71
CA LEU A 90 3.60 -53.37 -4.01
C LEU A 90 2.10 -53.03 -4.01
N VAL A 91 1.80 -51.75 -4.19
CA VAL A 91 0.97 -51.18 -5.28
C VAL A 91 0.86 -49.70 -4.93
N THR A 92 1.59 -48.86 -5.65
CA THR A 92 1.32 -47.43 -5.69
C THR A 92 -0.01 -47.24 -6.44
N PRO A 93 -1.11 -46.80 -5.80
CA PRO A 93 -2.18 -46.17 -6.57
C PRO A 93 -1.58 -44.91 -7.22
N PRO A 94 -1.79 -44.67 -8.53
CA PRO A 94 -1.36 -43.44 -9.16
C PRO A 94 -2.01 -42.28 -8.40
N LEU A 95 -1.23 -41.23 -8.10
CA LEU A 95 -1.75 -39.95 -7.61
C LEU A 95 -3.01 -39.61 -8.41
N PRO A 96 -4.11 -39.15 -7.79
CA PRO A 96 -5.21 -38.61 -8.56
C PRO A 96 -4.62 -37.52 -9.45
N ALA A 97 -4.58 -37.78 -10.75
CA ALA A 97 -4.25 -36.76 -11.74
C ALA A 97 -5.13 -35.58 -11.38
N ALA A 98 -4.51 -34.43 -11.11
CA ALA A 98 -5.21 -33.23 -10.70
C ALA A 98 -6.37 -33.02 -11.67
N GLU A 99 -7.59 -33.31 -11.21
CA GLU A 99 -8.79 -32.95 -11.96
C GLU A 99 -8.67 -31.47 -12.28
N PRO A 100 -9.07 -31.02 -13.48
CA PRO A 100 -8.95 -29.61 -13.84
C PRO A 100 -9.73 -28.81 -12.80
N ALA A 101 -9.01 -28.23 -11.84
CA ALA A 101 -9.60 -27.47 -10.76
C ALA A 101 -10.47 -26.41 -11.40
N ALA A 102 -11.76 -26.40 -11.03
CA ALA A 102 -12.72 -25.49 -11.63
C ALA A 102 -12.11 -24.08 -11.67
N PRO A 103 -12.07 -23.43 -12.85
CA PRO A 103 -11.23 -22.27 -13.07
C PRO A 103 -11.51 -21.21 -12.00
N THR A 104 -10.42 -20.71 -11.42
CA THR A 104 -10.54 -19.70 -10.38
C THR A 104 -11.05 -18.39 -10.99
N LEU A 105 -11.68 -17.53 -10.18
CA LEU A 105 -12.22 -16.26 -10.67
C LEU A 105 -11.13 -15.38 -11.30
N VAL A 106 -9.89 -15.48 -10.78
CA VAL A 106 -8.72 -14.77 -11.31
C VAL A 106 -8.35 -15.29 -12.70
N GLU A 107 -8.32 -16.61 -12.90
CA GLU A 107 -8.05 -17.23 -14.20
C GLU A 107 -9.13 -16.88 -15.23
N LEU A 108 -10.41 -16.90 -14.82
CA LEU A 108 -11.53 -16.51 -15.70
C LEU A 108 -11.40 -15.06 -16.16
N ARG A 109 -11.01 -14.14 -15.27
CA ARG A 109 -10.75 -12.74 -15.63
C ARG A 109 -9.54 -12.57 -16.54
N GLY A 110 -8.50 -13.39 -16.35
CA GLY A 110 -7.34 -13.43 -17.23
C GLY A 110 -7.75 -13.82 -18.65
N ARG A 111 -8.43 -14.96 -18.78
CA ARG A 111 -8.95 -15.45 -20.07
C ARG A 111 -9.91 -14.44 -20.73
N ALA A 112 -10.83 -13.86 -19.96
CA ALA A 112 -11.76 -12.85 -20.49
C ALA A 112 -11.05 -11.57 -20.96
N LYS A 113 -9.94 -11.18 -20.30
CA LYS A 113 -9.10 -10.06 -20.74
C LYS A 113 -8.40 -10.38 -22.05
N ASP A 114 -7.82 -11.57 -22.17
CA ASP A 114 -7.10 -12.01 -23.37
C ASP A 114 -8.05 -12.13 -24.57
N LEU A 115 -9.31 -12.48 -24.31
CA LEU A 115 -10.40 -12.53 -25.30
C LEU A 115 -11.08 -11.17 -25.55
N GLY A 116 -10.67 -10.11 -24.86
CA GLY A 116 -11.21 -8.75 -25.06
C GLY A 116 -12.67 -8.55 -24.60
N VAL A 117 -13.17 -9.36 -23.67
CA VAL A 117 -14.55 -9.26 -23.16
C VAL A 117 -14.76 -7.93 -22.44
N ALA A 118 -15.64 -7.08 -22.95
CA ALA A 118 -15.92 -5.79 -22.32
C ALA A 118 -16.57 -5.95 -20.94
N GLY A 119 -16.09 -5.19 -19.95
CA GLY A 119 -16.66 -5.21 -18.59
C GLY A 119 -16.30 -6.42 -17.74
N TYR A 120 -15.40 -7.31 -18.20
CA TYR A 120 -14.99 -8.54 -17.51
C TYR A 120 -14.62 -8.37 -16.02
N SER A 121 -14.03 -7.23 -15.64
CA SER A 121 -13.63 -6.96 -14.25
C SER A 121 -14.83 -6.90 -13.29
N ARG A 122 -16.00 -6.47 -13.77
CA ARG A 122 -17.22 -6.26 -12.97
C ARG A 122 -18.15 -7.46 -12.98
N MET A 123 -17.89 -8.47 -13.82
CA MET A 123 -18.72 -9.66 -13.96
C MET A 123 -18.54 -10.63 -12.78
N ASN A 124 -19.62 -11.34 -12.44
CA ASN A 124 -19.59 -12.43 -11.47
C ASN A 124 -19.00 -13.72 -12.10
N LYS A 125 -18.76 -14.76 -11.30
CA LYS A 125 -18.11 -15.99 -11.79
C LYS A 125 -18.90 -16.67 -12.92
N ALA A 126 -20.23 -16.70 -12.82
CA ALA A 126 -21.10 -17.34 -13.82
C ALA A 126 -21.08 -16.60 -15.17
N ALA A 127 -21.29 -15.28 -15.16
CA ALA A 127 -21.26 -14.45 -16.36
C ALA A 127 -19.87 -14.47 -17.04
N LEU A 128 -18.79 -14.59 -16.26
CA LEU A 128 -17.44 -14.76 -16.82
C LEU A 128 -17.26 -16.10 -17.53
N ILE A 129 -17.85 -17.18 -17.03
CA ILE A 129 -17.79 -18.50 -17.68
C ILE A 129 -18.51 -18.42 -19.03
N GLU A 130 -19.76 -17.95 -19.05
CA GLU A 130 -20.56 -17.79 -20.26
C GLU A 130 -19.88 -16.86 -21.28
N ALA A 131 -19.31 -15.75 -20.83
CA ALA A 131 -18.62 -14.80 -21.72
C ALA A 131 -17.33 -15.37 -22.31
N VAL A 132 -16.59 -16.20 -21.57
CA VAL A 132 -15.38 -16.87 -22.06
C VAL A 132 -15.73 -18.02 -23.01
N GLU A 133 -16.83 -18.73 -22.77
CA GLU A 133 -17.32 -19.81 -23.65
C GLU A 133 -17.95 -19.27 -24.95
N SER A 134 -18.62 -18.13 -24.90
CA SER A 134 -19.25 -17.49 -26.06
C SER A 134 -18.31 -16.61 -26.88
N ALA A 135 -17.14 -16.26 -26.33
CA ALA A 135 -16.15 -15.47 -27.07
C ALA A 135 -15.52 -16.32 -28.19
N PRO A 136 -15.58 -15.85 -29.45
CA PRO A 136 -14.93 -16.55 -30.55
C PRO A 136 -13.43 -16.51 -30.36
N THR A 137 -12.80 -17.68 -30.30
CA THR A 137 -11.35 -17.84 -30.44
C THR A 137 -10.96 -17.27 -31.80
N ARG A 138 -10.22 -16.17 -31.79
CA ARG A 138 -9.91 -15.36 -32.98
C ARG A 138 -8.47 -15.58 -33.43
#